data_AF-B8CBS1-F1
#
_entry.id   AF-B8CBS1-F1
#
_cell.length_a   1.000
_cell.length_b   1.000
_cell.length_c   1.000
_cell.angle_alpha   90.00
_cell.angle_beta   90.00
_cell.angle_gamma   90.00
#
_symmetry.space_group_name_H-M   'P 1'
#
loop_
_entity.id
_entity.type
_entity.pdbx_description
1 polymer ?
#
loop_
_entity_poly.entity_id
_entity_poly.type
_entity_poly.pdbx_seq_one_letter_code
_entity_poly.pdbx_strand_id
1 'polypeptide(L)'
;PGQIFYDTDGEPINAHGGGFLYYNNTYYWYGEIKSGNTYLPEANADWGGTRVDLVGISCYASNNLVEWRKCSTFNVLPAVFNDVSSDLYYKNVAERPKVVYNGMTGKFVMWLHVDSMDYSRARCGVAVADCPEGPFEYLYSLRPNAREWPTEGQMARDLTLFVDDGKAYLFTSSEDNGVLHVSMLRDDYLSTTGQFARIFVGRYTEAPTVFKRDDGKYYFIGSGCTAWNPNAARSAVASSVWGDWTELGNPCRDSGEGYCNTTFHSQSSFVIRVPAFNNSDEASFIYAGDRWKPDNLSDSRYVWLPITF
;
A
#
# COMPACT_ATOMS: atom_id res chain seq x y z
N PRO A 1 -13.93 -14.70 1.65
CA PRO A 1 -12.63 -14.03 1.37
C PRO A 1 -11.70 -14.99 0.60
N GLY A 2 -10.88 -14.50 -0.33
CA GLY A 2 -9.91 -15.29 -1.09
C GLY A 2 -10.44 -16.02 -2.34
N GLN A 3 -11.70 -15.78 -2.72
CA GLN A 3 -12.29 -16.21 -4.01
C GLN A 3 -12.09 -15.12 -5.07
N ILE A 4 -12.45 -15.40 -6.34
CA ILE A 4 -12.50 -14.35 -7.37
C ILE A 4 -13.49 -13.28 -6.92
N PHE A 5 -13.07 -12.02 -6.96
CA PHE A 5 -13.91 -10.87 -6.68
C PHE A 5 -14.20 -10.17 -8.02
N TYR A 6 -15.45 -10.19 -8.45
CA TYR A 6 -15.87 -9.60 -9.72
C TYR A 6 -16.33 -8.15 -9.52
N ASP A 7 -16.05 -7.31 -10.51
CA ASP A 7 -16.62 -5.98 -10.64
C ASP A 7 -18.07 -6.04 -11.17
N THR A 8 -18.72 -4.89 -11.28
CA THR A 8 -20.11 -4.79 -11.76
C THR A 8 -20.30 -5.20 -13.22
N ASP A 9 -19.22 -5.29 -14.00
CA ASP A 9 -19.25 -5.73 -15.39
C ASP A 9 -19.01 -7.25 -15.52
N GLY A 10 -18.80 -7.94 -14.39
CA GLY A 10 -18.53 -9.38 -14.35
C GLY A 10 -17.06 -9.74 -14.60
N GLU A 11 -16.15 -8.77 -14.61
CA GLU A 11 -14.72 -8.98 -14.79
C GLU A 11 -14.01 -9.12 -13.43
N PRO A 12 -12.99 -9.98 -13.30
CA PRO A 12 -12.19 -10.04 -12.07
C PRO A 12 -11.55 -8.68 -11.75
N ILE A 13 -11.69 -8.24 -10.49
CA ILE A 13 -11.05 -7.02 -10.00
C ILE A 13 -9.52 -7.19 -10.03
N ASN A 14 -8.83 -6.20 -10.58
CA ASN A 14 -7.37 -6.18 -10.71
C ASN A 14 -6.81 -4.89 -10.07
N ALA A 15 -6.59 -4.92 -8.77
CA ALA A 15 -6.16 -3.79 -7.94
C ALA A 15 -5.33 -4.29 -6.73
N HIS A 16 -4.19 -4.90 -7.02
CA HIS A 16 -3.36 -5.59 -6.02
C HIS A 16 -2.43 -4.65 -5.24
N GLY A 17 -2.02 -5.04 -4.03
CA GLY A 17 -1.17 -4.21 -3.16
C GLY A 17 -1.82 -2.87 -2.80
N GLY A 18 -3.13 -2.77 -3.01
CA GLY A 18 -3.82 -1.50 -3.16
C GLY A 18 -4.05 -0.71 -1.87
N GLY A 19 -4.49 0.53 -2.05
CA GLY A 19 -4.96 1.43 -0.99
C GLY A 19 -6.39 1.88 -1.23
N PHE A 20 -7.01 2.40 -0.17
CA PHE A 20 -8.38 2.91 -0.22
C PHE A 20 -8.42 4.37 0.17
N LEU A 21 -9.22 5.14 -0.57
CA LEU A 21 -9.57 6.52 -0.24
C LEU A 21 -11.09 6.59 -0.07
N TYR A 22 -11.55 7.11 1.07
CA TYR A 22 -12.96 7.49 1.23
C TYR A 22 -13.09 9.01 1.01
N TYR A 23 -13.84 9.41 0.00
CA TYR A 23 -14.03 10.82 -0.37
C TYR A 23 -15.45 11.02 -0.91
N ASN A 24 -16.15 12.04 -0.42
CA ASN A 24 -17.53 12.38 -0.82
C ASN A 24 -18.47 11.15 -0.90
N ASN A 25 -18.53 10.39 0.19
CA ASN A 25 -19.36 9.19 0.32
C ASN A 25 -19.06 8.04 -0.68
N THR A 26 -17.86 8.03 -1.25
CA THR A 26 -17.40 7.01 -2.19
C THR A 26 -16.04 6.47 -1.74
N TYR A 27 -15.89 5.15 -1.77
CA TYR A 27 -14.62 4.47 -1.61
C TYR A 27 -13.98 4.31 -2.99
N TYR A 28 -12.72 4.70 -3.11
CA TYR A 28 -11.88 4.48 -4.28
C TYR A 28 -10.79 3.49 -3.91
N TRP A 29 -10.68 2.42 -4.69
CA TRP A 29 -9.68 1.37 -4.52
C TRP A 29 -8.65 1.47 -5.64
N TYR A 30 -7.44 1.87 -5.29
CA TYR A 30 -6.30 1.95 -6.19
C TYR A 30 -5.41 0.74 -5.99
N GLY A 31 -4.92 0.13 -7.06
CA GLY A 31 -4.00 -0.99 -6.95
C GLY A 31 -3.25 -1.27 -8.23
N GLU A 32 -2.25 -2.13 -8.14
CA GLU A 32 -1.44 -2.54 -9.27
C GLU A 32 -2.28 -3.36 -10.24
N ILE A 33 -2.15 -3.04 -11.53
CA ILE A 33 -2.69 -3.88 -12.61
C ILE A 33 -1.69 -5.02 -12.85
N LYS A 34 -2.02 -6.22 -12.37
CA LYS A 34 -1.28 -7.45 -12.69
C LYS A 34 -1.92 -8.12 -13.89
N SER A 35 -1.43 -7.84 -15.09
CA SER A 35 -1.91 -8.45 -16.33
C SER A 35 -0.73 -8.96 -17.16
N GLY A 36 -0.91 -10.12 -17.80
CA GLY A 36 0.11 -10.76 -18.62
C GLY A 36 0.76 -11.98 -17.97
N ASN A 37 1.80 -12.50 -18.63
CA ASN A 37 2.49 -13.72 -18.18
C ASN A 37 3.38 -13.40 -16.99
N THR A 38 3.25 -14.21 -15.94
CA THR A 38 4.15 -14.14 -14.79
C THR A 38 5.48 -14.83 -15.15
N TYR A 39 6.59 -14.18 -14.84
CA TYR A 39 7.93 -14.70 -15.09
C TYR A 39 8.88 -14.41 -13.92
N LEU A 40 9.94 -15.21 -13.79
CA LEU A 40 11.03 -14.96 -12.86
C LEU A 40 12.20 -14.28 -13.60
N PRO A 41 12.48 -12.99 -13.34
CA PRO A 41 13.68 -12.35 -13.88
C PRO A 41 14.94 -13.02 -13.33
N GLU A 42 16.00 -13.10 -14.14
CA GLU A 42 17.30 -13.63 -13.71
C GLU A 42 17.85 -12.88 -12.48
N ALA A 43 17.69 -11.55 -12.46
CA ALA A 43 18.11 -10.70 -11.33
C ALA A 43 17.39 -11.01 -10.00
N ASN A 44 16.24 -11.71 -10.05
CA ASN A 44 15.45 -12.04 -8.87
C ASN A 44 15.54 -13.53 -8.49
N ALA A 45 16.39 -14.31 -9.17
CA ALA A 45 16.48 -15.77 -9.00
C ALA A 45 16.80 -16.17 -7.55
N ASP A 46 17.67 -15.41 -6.87
CA ASP A 46 18.13 -15.71 -5.52
C ASP A 46 17.02 -15.63 -4.45
N TRP A 47 15.96 -14.86 -4.70
CA TRP A 47 14.87 -14.66 -3.75
C TRP A 47 13.48 -15.03 -4.31
N GLY A 48 13.40 -15.52 -5.55
CA GLY A 48 12.17 -16.04 -6.16
C GLY A 48 11.16 -14.96 -6.57
N GLY A 49 11.62 -13.73 -6.82
CA GLY A 49 10.78 -12.58 -7.12
C GLY A 49 10.16 -12.58 -8.51
N THR A 50 9.14 -13.42 -8.73
CA THR A 50 8.33 -13.40 -9.94
C THR A 50 7.61 -12.07 -10.15
N ARG A 51 7.27 -11.74 -11.40
CA ARG A 51 6.61 -10.48 -11.74
C ARG A 51 5.83 -10.58 -13.04
N VAL A 52 5.05 -9.54 -13.28
CA VAL A 52 4.55 -9.16 -14.61
C VAL A 52 5.16 -7.82 -15.00
N ASP A 53 5.12 -7.49 -16.28
CA ASP A 53 5.50 -6.16 -16.74
C ASP A 53 4.51 -5.11 -16.20
N LEU A 54 5.00 -3.92 -15.90
CA LEU A 54 4.20 -2.84 -15.38
C LEU A 54 3.17 -2.40 -16.44
N VAL A 55 1.90 -2.43 -16.07
CA VAL A 55 0.78 -1.92 -16.89
C VAL A 55 0.31 -0.56 -16.39
N GLY A 56 0.30 -0.37 -15.07
CA GLY A 56 -0.11 0.86 -14.40
C GLY A 56 -0.89 0.60 -13.14
N ILE A 57 -1.59 1.63 -12.67
CA ILE A 57 -2.38 1.62 -11.44
C ILE A 57 -3.87 1.71 -11.80
N SER A 58 -4.67 0.74 -11.36
CA SER A 58 -6.12 0.76 -11.54
C SER A 58 -6.84 1.62 -10.50
N CYS A 59 -8.08 1.97 -10.78
CA CYS A 59 -9.04 2.56 -9.86
C CYS A 59 -10.40 1.90 -10.03
N TYR A 60 -10.97 1.48 -8.90
CA TYR A 60 -12.38 1.08 -8.77
C TYR A 60 -13.09 2.00 -7.78
N ALA A 61 -14.40 2.15 -7.92
CA ALA A 61 -15.22 2.95 -7.02
C ALA A 61 -16.40 2.14 -6.47
N SER A 62 -16.75 2.37 -5.20
CA SER A 62 -17.88 1.74 -4.52
C SER A 62 -18.49 2.66 -3.46
N ASN A 63 -19.80 2.57 -3.25
CA ASN A 63 -20.48 3.23 -2.14
C ASN A 63 -20.76 2.28 -0.96
N ASN A 64 -20.60 0.97 -1.15
CA ASN A 64 -20.98 -0.05 -0.18
C ASN A 64 -19.89 -1.09 0.13
N LEU A 65 -18.69 -0.95 -0.46
CA LEU A 65 -17.54 -1.86 -0.34
C LEU A 65 -17.76 -3.28 -0.91
N VAL A 66 -18.91 -3.53 -1.52
CA VAL A 66 -19.28 -4.84 -2.08
C VAL A 66 -19.31 -4.79 -3.60
N GLU A 67 -20.04 -3.82 -4.15
CA GLU A 67 -20.17 -3.62 -5.59
C GLU A 67 -19.14 -2.58 -6.03
N TRP A 68 -18.23 -3.00 -6.89
CA TRP A 68 -17.13 -2.17 -7.39
C TRP A 68 -17.29 -1.97 -8.88
N ARG A 69 -17.39 -0.72 -9.32
CA ARG A 69 -17.31 -0.36 -10.74
C ARG A 69 -15.90 0.09 -11.07
N LYS A 70 -15.46 -0.09 -12.32
CA LYS A 70 -14.25 0.58 -12.81
C LYS A 70 -14.45 2.10 -12.74
N CYS A 71 -13.42 2.82 -12.33
CA CYS A 71 -13.38 4.28 -12.49
C CYS A 71 -13.32 4.62 -13.99
N SER A 72 -13.80 5.80 -14.38
CA SER A 72 -13.84 6.29 -15.76
C SER A 72 -12.50 6.23 -16.49
N THR A 73 -11.40 6.57 -15.81
CA THR A 73 -10.04 6.42 -16.36
C THR A 73 -9.51 4.98 -16.28
N PHE A 74 -10.01 4.19 -15.32
CA PHE A 74 -9.53 2.87 -14.91
C PHE A 74 -8.03 2.79 -14.63
N ASN A 75 -7.16 2.82 -15.65
CA ASN A 75 -5.70 2.90 -15.49
C ASN A 75 -5.28 4.35 -15.24
N VAL A 76 -5.31 4.76 -13.97
CA VAL A 76 -5.14 6.15 -13.54
C VAL A 76 -3.69 6.64 -13.60
N LEU A 77 -2.71 5.73 -13.63
CA LEU A 77 -1.29 6.03 -13.77
C LEU A 77 -0.65 4.95 -14.67
N PRO A 78 -0.64 5.15 -16.00
CA PRO A 78 -0.20 4.12 -16.95
C PRO A 78 1.33 3.98 -17.00
N ALA A 79 1.79 2.79 -17.37
CA ALA A 79 3.19 2.54 -17.70
C ALA A 79 3.65 3.31 -18.93
N VAL A 80 4.96 3.56 -19.01
CA VAL A 80 5.63 4.20 -20.14
C VAL A 80 6.38 3.14 -20.96
N PHE A 81 6.09 3.04 -22.26
CA PHE A 81 6.65 1.98 -23.12
C PHE A 81 7.85 2.42 -23.96
N ASN A 82 7.98 3.72 -24.21
CA ASN A 82 8.90 4.30 -25.18
C ASN A 82 10.03 5.14 -24.57
N ASP A 83 10.16 5.15 -23.24
CA ASP A 83 11.22 5.87 -22.53
C ASP A 83 11.79 4.99 -21.41
N VAL A 84 13.00 4.47 -21.65
CA VAL A 84 13.73 3.62 -20.70
C VAL A 84 14.26 4.39 -19.48
N SER A 85 14.32 5.71 -19.56
CA SER A 85 14.76 6.57 -18.46
C SER A 85 13.63 6.86 -17.46
N SER A 86 12.38 6.69 -17.89
CA SER A 86 11.20 6.85 -17.02
C SER A 86 11.24 5.86 -15.87
N ASP A 87 10.89 6.33 -14.66
CA ASP A 87 10.66 5.46 -13.51
C ASP A 87 9.50 4.49 -13.76
N LEU A 88 8.51 4.91 -14.54
CA LEU A 88 7.35 4.09 -14.94
C LEU A 88 7.59 3.32 -16.25
N TYR A 89 8.84 3.17 -16.70
CA TYR A 89 9.14 2.31 -17.84
C TYR A 89 8.55 0.91 -17.60
N TYR A 90 7.88 0.30 -18.60
CA TYR A 90 7.09 -0.91 -18.39
C TYR A 90 7.86 -2.13 -17.82
N LYS A 91 9.20 -2.13 -17.88
CA LYS A 91 10.05 -3.15 -17.24
C LYS A 91 10.48 -2.84 -15.80
N ASN A 92 10.17 -1.64 -15.31
CA ASN A 92 10.39 -1.23 -13.92
C ASN A 92 9.24 -1.71 -13.03
N VAL A 93 9.35 -1.40 -11.75
CA VAL A 93 8.41 -1.79 -10.71
C VAL A 93 7.65 -0.55 -10.24
N ALA A 94 6.34 -0.68 -10.06
CA ALA A 94 5.49 0.33 -9.44
C ALA A 94 4.45 -0.41 -8.58
N GLU A 95 4.60 -0.31 -7.27
CA GLU A 95 3.93 -1.17 -6.30
C GLU A 95 3.26 -0.38 -5.17
N ARG A 96 2.28 -1.02 -4.54
CA ARG A 96 1.57 -0.55 -3.34
C ARG A 96 1.05 0.89 -3.38
N PRO A 97 0.34 1.32 -4.45
CA PRO A 97 -0.15 2.69 -4.56
C PRO A 97 -1.06 3.06 -3.37
N LYS A 98 -0.87 4.26 -2.83
CA LYS A 98 -1.74 4.88 -1.82
C LYS A 98 -2.08 6.29 -2.27
N VAL A 99 -3.34 6.67 -2.13
CA VAL A 99 -3.85 7.99 -2.51
C VAL A 99 -4.45 8.68 -1.30
N VAL A 100 -4.10 9.95 -1.10
CA VAL A 100 -4.69 10.83 -0.08
C VAL A 100 -5.19 12.11 -0.72
N TYR A 101 -6.25 12.69 -0.16
CA TYR A 101 -6.72 14.02 -0.56
C TYR A 101 -6.01 15.10 0.27
N ASN A 102 -5.46 16.11 -0.40
CA ASN A 102 -4.88 17.28 0.23
C ASN A 102 -5.90 18.42 0.20
N GLY A 103 -6.48 18.76 1.37
CA GLY A 103 -7.49 19.81 1.47
C GLY A 103 -6.98 21.23 1.25
N MET A 104 -5.66 21.47 1.33
CA MET A 104 -5.06 22.79 1.09
C MET A 104 -4.90 23.06 -0.40
N THR A 105 -4.45 22.07 -1.17
CA THR A 105 -4.21 22.19 -2.62
C THR A 105 -5.41 21.76 -3.46
N GLY A 106 -6.35 21.03 -2.85
CA GLY A 106 -7.49 20.41 -3.54
C GLY A 106 -7.09 19.22 -4.42
N LYS A 107 -5.84 18.73 -4.32
CA LYS A 107 -5.32 17.64 -5.15
C LYS A 107 -5.44 16.28 -4.47
N PHE A 108 -5.56 15.25 -5.29
CA PHE A 108 -5.34 13.86 -4.89
C PHE A 108 -3.87 13.53 -5.13
N VAL A 109 -3.18 13.06 -4.10
CA VAL A 109 -1.74 12.78 -4.15
C VAL A 109 -1.54 11.27 -3.98
N MET A 110 -0.89 10.66 -4.97
CA MET A 110 -0.51 9.26 -4.95
C MET A 110 0.97 9.12 -4.57
N TRP A 111 1.25 8.23 -3.64
CA TRP A 111 2.59 7.68 -3.41
C TRP A 111 2.58 6.19 -3.71
N LEU A 112 3.65 5.71 -4.32
CA LEU A 112 3.84 4.30 -4.66
C LEU A 112 5.33 3.96 -4.60
N HIS A 113 5.64 2.69 -4.32
CA HIS A 113 7.00 2.20 -4.42
C HIS A 113 7.36 2.12 -5.91
N VAL A 114 8.47 2.73 -6.32
CA VAL A 114 9.02 2.57 -7.66
C VAL A 114 10.43 2.02 -7.59
N ASP A 115 10.72 1.07 -8.49
CA ASP A 115 11.99 0.37 -8.47
C ASP A 115 12.47 -0.03 -9.86
N SER A 116 13.74 -0.37 -9.96
CA SER A 116 14.27 -1.11 -11.10
C SER A 116 13.85 -2.58 -11.03
N MET A 117 14.06 -3.31 -12.12
CA MET A 117 13.73 -4.73 -12.20
C MET A 117 14.31 -5.60 -11.07
N ASP A 118 15.49 -5.22 -10.57
CA ASP A 118 16.27 -5.91 -9.54
C ASP A 118 16.06 -5.35 -8.13
N TYR A 119 15.07 -4.47 -7.92
CA TYR A 119 14.75 -3.85 -6.62
C TYR A 119 15.89 -3.04 -5.96
N SER A 120 16.83 -2.52 -6.77
CA SER A 120 18.00 -1.79 -6.31
C SER A 120 17.80 -0.26 -6.18
N ARG A 121 16.81 0.33 -6.87
CA ARG A 121 16.51 1.77 -6.77
C ARG A 121 15.84 2.10 -5.44
N ALA A 122 14.85 1.32 -4.98
CA ALA A 122 14.13 1.51 -3.72
C ALA A 122 13.70 2.97 -3.47
N ARG A 123 12.79 3.50 -4.31
CA ARG A 123 12.33 4.89 -4.29
C ARG A 123 10.80 4.96 -4.12
N CYS A 124 10.30 6.13 -3.76
CA CYS A 124 8.88 6.45 -3.84
C CYS A 124 8.62 7.32 -5.06
N GLY A 125 7.65 6.92 -5.90
CA GLY A 125 7.07 7.77 -6.93
C GLY A 125 5.97 8.66 -6.33
N VAL A 126 5.83 9.87 -6.87
CA VAL A 126 4.79 10.83 -6.48
C VAL A 126 4.02 11.26 -7.72
N ALA A 127 2.69 11.19 -7.65
CA ALA A 127 1.80 11.63 -8.72
C ALA A 127 0.61 12.42 -8.17
N VAL A 128 0.00 13.27 -8.99
CA VAL A 128 -1.12 14.14 -8.57
C VAL A 128 -2.28 14.09 -9.56
N ALA A 129 -3.51 14.25 -9.06
CA ALA A 129 -4.70 14.39 -9.88
C ALA A 129 -5.65 15.46 -9.33
N ASP A 130 -6.48 16.03 -10.22
CA ASP A 130 -7.59 16.91 -9.86
C ASP A 130 -8.85 16.14 -9.44
N CYS A 131 -8.97 14.88 -9.88
CA CYS A 131 -10.11 14.01 -9.62
C CYS A 131 -9.63 12.71 -8.95
N PRO A 132 -10.43 12.09 -8.06
CA PRO A 132 -10.06 10.82 -7.45
C PRO A 132 -9.97 9.71 -8.51
N GLU A 133 -10.76 9.79 -9.59
CA GLU A 133 -10.69 8.83 -10.69
C GLU A 133 -9.53 9.09 -11.67
N GLY A 134 -8.61 10.00 -11.33
CA GLY A 134 -7.49 10.38 -12.20
C GLY A 134 -7.93 11.21 -13.42
N PRO A 135 -7.11 11.25 -14.50
CA PRO A 135 -5.77 10.66 -14.57
C PRO A 135 -4.79 11.33 -13.60
N PHE A 136 -3.78 10.58 -13.15
CA PHE A 136 -2.69 11.11 -12.34
C PHE A 136 -1.52 11.51 -13.24
N GLU A 137 -1.01 12.71 -13.00
CA GLU A 137 0.25 13.21 -13.55
C GLU A 137 1.40 12.72 -12.67
N TYR A 138 2.31 11.91 -13.24
CA TYR A 138 3.54 11.51 -12.56
C TYR A 138 4.51 12.69 -12.47
N LEU A 139 4.98 13.03 -11.27
CA LEU A 139 5.86 14.16 -11.07
C LEU A 139 7.34 13.74 -11.09
N TYR A 140 7.70 12.82 -10.19
CA TYR A 140 9.09 12.36 -9.99
C TYR A 140 9.14 11.18 -8.99
N SER A 141 10.33 10.60 -8.82
CA SER A 141 10.64 9.72 -7.70
C SER A 141 11.76 10.24 -6.80
N LEU A 142 11.74 9.83 -5.54
CA LEU A 142 12.75 10.19 -4.55
C LEU A 142 13.00 9.06 -3.55
N ARG A 143 14.21 9.03 -2.98
CA ARG A 143 14.47 8.36 -1.70
C ARG A 143 14.16 9.34 -0.56
N PRO A 144 13.21 9.05 0.36
CA PRO A 144 12.76 10.01 1.36
C PRO A 144 13.84 10.38 2.38
N ASN A 145 13.65 11.47 3.13
CA ASN A 145 14.52 11.84 4.27
C ASN A 145 15.98 12.15 3.92
N ALA A 146 16.25 12.70 2.73
CA ALA A 146 17.54 13.30 2.43
C ALA A 146 17.90 14.37 3.47
N ARG A 147 19.06 14.25 4.11
CA ARG A 147 19.48 15.18 5.18
C ARG A 147 19.98 16.51 4.61
N GLU A 148 20.62 16.49 3.44
CA GLU A 148 21.09 17.67 2.71
C GLU A 148 21.01 17.40 1.20
N TRP A 149 20.54 18.35 0.39
CA TRP A 149 20.57 18.22 -1.07
C TRP A 149 22.02 18.41 -1.58
N PRO A 150 22.57 17.60 -2.51
CA PRO A 150 21.94 16.56 -3.34
C PRO A 150 22.16 15.13 -2.81
N THR A 151 22.34 14.91 -1.50
CA THR A 151 22.47 13.54 -0.99
C THR A 151 21.18 12.76 -1.22
N GLU A 152 21.33 11.53 -1.69
CA GLU A 152 20.20 10.62 -1.82
C GLU A 152 19.66 10.28 -0.41
N GLY A 153 18.32 10.24 -0.27
CA GLY A 153 17.69 9.88 0.99
C GLY A 153 17.79 8.39 1.33
N GLN A 154 16.93 7.96 2.24
CA GLN A 154 16.82 6.57 2.70
C GLN A 154 16.08 5.69 1.69
N MET A 155 16.47 4.42 1.60
CA MET A 155 15.74 3.42 0.81
C MET A 155 14.27 3.37 1.21
N ALA A 156 13.39 3.21 0.23
CA ALA A 156 11.96 3.01 0.45
C ALA A 156 11.43 1.95 -0.51
N ARG A 157 10.93 0.85 0.05
CA ARG A 157 10.24 -0.22 -0.69
C ARG A 157 8.76 -0.22 -0.31
N ASP A 158 8.26 -1.32 0.24
CA ASP A 158 6.92 -1.45 0.78
C ASP A 158 6.50 -0.21 1.57
N LEU A 159 5.37 0.39 1.19
CA LEU A 159 4.93 1.66 1.76
C LEU A 159 3.45 1.74 2.09
N THR A 160 3.11 2.68 2.98
CA THR A 160 1.76 3.20 3.11
C THR A 160 1.73 4.70 3.45
N LEU A 161 0.57 5.32 3.27
CA LEU A 161 0.29 6.69 3.70
C LEU A 161 -0.74 6.67 4.83
N PHE A 162 -0.60 7.61 5.76
CA PHE A 162 -1.55 7.83 6.84
C PHE A 162 -1.74 9.34 7.06
N VAL A 163 -2.98 9.79 7.17
CA VAL A 163 -3.33 11.20 7.40
C VAL A 163 -4.02 11.34 8.74
N ASP A 164 -3.55 12.27 9.56
CA ASP A 164 -4.14 12.60 10.86
C ASP A 164 -4.10 14.11 11.08
N ASP A 165 -5.26 14.68 11.38
CA ASP A 165 -5.44 16.12 11.61
C ASP A 165 -4.78 17.02 10.53
N GLY A 166 -4.92 16.63 9.26
CA GLY A 166 -4.37 17.37 8.12
C GLY A 166 -2.86 17.25 7.93
N LYS A 167 -2.18 16.38 8.70
CA LYS A 167 -0.78 16.00 8.46
C LYS A 167 -0.71 14.63 7.83
N ALA A 168 0.10 14.49 6.79
CA ALA A 168 0.35 13.21 6.14
C ALA A 168 1.70 12.62 6.55
N TYR A 169 1.71 11.32 6.74
CA TYR A 169 2.88 10.53 7.13
C TYR A 169 3.08 9.39 6.14
N LEU A 170 4.32 9.22 5.71
CA LEU A 170 4.78 8.14 4.85
C LEU A 170 5.48 7.08 5.71
N PHE A 171 5.00 5.84 5.63
CA PHE A 171 5.62 4.68 6.24
C PHE A 171 6.32 3.86 5.15
N THR A 172 7.59 3.52 5.32
CA THR A 172 8.38 2.76 4.32
C THR A 172 9.26 1.70 4.96
N SER A 173 9.35 0.53 4.32
CA SER A 173 10.43 -0.43 4.54
C SER A 173 11.74 0.13 4.00
N SER A 174 12.71 0.24 4.89
CA SER A 174 13.96 0.97 4.69
C SER A 174 15.14 0.17 5.25
N GLU A 175 16.37 0.61 4.97
CA GLU A 175 17.61 -0.03 5.46
C GLU A 175 17.64 -1.55 5.16
N ASP A 176 17.56 -1.89 3.86
CA ASP A 176 17.46 -3.29 3.39
C ASP A 176 16.30 -4.07 4.03
N ASN A 177 15.16 -3.38 4.17
CA ASN A 177 13.93 -3.85 4.81
C ASN A 177 14.08 -4.17 6.31
N GLY A 178 15.21 -3.88 6.93
CA GLY A 178 15.46 -4.16 8.35
C GLY A 178 14.73 -3.22 9.31
N VAL A 179 14.29 -2.05 8.84
CA VAL A 179 13.70 -0.98 9.65
C VAL A 179 12.53 -0.34 8.91
N LEU A 180 11.46 0.03 9.63
CA LEU A 180 10.41 0.89 9.10
C LEU A 180 10.72 2.36 9.43
N HIS A 181 10.61 3.25 8.46
CA HIS A 181 10.66 4.70 8.68
C HIS A 181 9.26 5.29 8.67
N VAL A 182 8.99 6.23 9.58
CA VAL A 182 7.80 7.09 9.56
C VAL A 182 8.26 8.50 9.26
N SER A 183 7.79 9.10 8.18
CA SER A 183 8.29 10.40 7.67
C SER A 183 7.13 11.37 7.53
N MET A 184 7.25 12.59 8.07
CA MET A 184 6.22 13.62 7.85
C MET A 184 6.37 14.22 6.46
N LEU A 185 5.27 14.29 5.72
CA LEU A 185 5.19 14.98 4.43
C LEU A 185 5.05 16.49 4.62
N ARG A 186 5.50 17.27 3.62
CA ARG A 186 5.26 18.71 3.55
C ARG A 186 3.76 19.00 3.36
N ASP A 187 3.36 20.26 3.55
CA ASP A 187 1.95 20.68 3.51
C ASP A 187 1.25 20.38 2.17
N ASP A 188 2.00 20.28 1.06
CA ASP A 188 1.49 19.90 -0.26
C ASP A 188 1.38 18.38 -0.47
N TYR A 189 1.89 17.59 0.49
CA TYR A 189 2.05 16.13 0.45
C TYR A 189 2.96 15.60 -0.66
N LEU A 190 3.75 16.44 -1.34
CA LEU A 190 4.53 16.03 -2.52
C LEU A 190 5.96 15.60 -2.19
N SER A 191 6.45 15.87 -0.98
CA SER A 191 7.78 15.45 -0.53
C SER A 191 7.84 15.33 0.99
N THR A 192 8.91 14.71 1.52
CA THR A 192 9.15 14.63 2.96
C THR A 192 9.74 15.93 3.52
N THR A 193 9.40 16.27 4.76
CA THR A 193 9.99 17.40 5.49
C THR A 193 11.43 17.15 5.94
N GLY A 194 11.84 15.88 6.00
CA GLY A 194 13.09 15.43 6.62
C GLY A 194 12.95 15.06 8.10
N GLN A 195 11.79 15.34 8.72
CA GLN A 195 11.44 14.81 10.04
C GLN A 195 10.97 13.37 9.90
N PHE A 196 11.71 12.43 10.48
CA PHE A 196 11.35 11.02 10.48
C PHE A 196 11.76 10.30 11.76
N ALA A 197 11.12 9.16 12.03
CA ALA A 197 11.46 8.23 13.09
C ALA A 197 11.77 6.84 12.51
N ARG A 198 12.69 6.12 13.15
CA ARG A 198 12.97 4.70 12.87
C ARG A 198 12.16 3.86 13.86
N ILE A 199 11.28 3.01 13.36
CA ILE A 199 10.44 2.13 14.17
C ILE A 199 10.69 0.66 13.79
N PHE A 200 10.44 -0.25 14.73
CA PHE A 200 10.68 -1.69 14.54
C PHE A 200 12.09 -2.03 14.02
N VAL A 201 13.11 -1.39 14.59
CA VAL A 201 14.52 -1.56 14.18
C VAL A 201 14.96 -3.02 14.30
N GLY A 202 15.50 -3.57 13.22
CA GLY A 202 16.01 -4.95 13.17
C GLY A 202 14.91 -6.01 13.17
N ARG A 203 13.65 -5.62 12.99
CA ARG A 203 12.52 -6.57 12.99
C ARG A 203 12.31 -7.18 11.62
N TYR A 204 12.75 -6.55 10.53
CA TYR A 204 12.44 -6.98 9.16
C TYR A 204 10.92 -7.07 8.95
N THR A 205 10.26 -5.92 9.08
CA THR A 205 8.81 -5.77 8.89
C THR A 205 8.56 -5.10 7.55
N GLU A 206 7.63 -5.64 6.76
CA GLU A 206 7.17 -5.08 5.49
C GLU A 206 5.65 -4.93 5.45
N ALA A 207 5.11 -4.54 4.31
CA ALA A 207 3.69 -4.33 4.08
C ALA A 207 3.01 -3.44 5.15
N PRO A 208 3.58 -2.27 5.49
CA PRO A 208 3.12 -1.46 6.61
C PRO A 208 1.67 -1.02 6.40
N THR A 209 0.83 -1.19 7.40
CA THR A 209 -0.58 -0.82 7.37
C THR A 209 -0.94 -0.14 8.68
N VAL A 210 -1.41 1.11 8.61
CA VAL A 210 -1.59 1.98 9.78
C VAL A 210 -3.00 2.54 9.81
N PHE A 211 -3.60 2.60 10.98
CA PHE A 211 -4.89 3.24 11.21
C PHE A 211 -4.97 3.79 12.63
N LYS A 212 -5.89 4.73 12.85
CA LYS A 212 -6.15 5.34 14.16
C LYS A 212 -7.58 5.03 14.57
N ARG A 213 -7.77 4.66 15.83
CA ARG A 213 -9.09 4.42 16.43
C ARG A 213 -9.63 5.69 17.09
N ASP A 214 -10.91 5.65 17.40
CA ASP A 214 -11.62 6.76 18.05
C ASP A 214 -11.14 6.99 19.50
N ASP A 215 -10.42 6.02 20.09
CA ASP A 215 -9.70 6.17 21.37
C ASP A 215 -8.39 7.02 21.26
N GLY A 216 -8.07 7.49 20.05
CA GLY A 216 -6.92 8.33 19.75
C GLY A 216 -5.61 7.55 19.56
N LYS A 217 -5.61 6.23 19.68
CA LYS A 217 -4.39 5.41 19.51
C LYS A 217 -4.17 5.02 18.05
N TYR A 218 -2.90 4.91 17.69
CA TYR A 218 -2.43 4.46 16.40
C TYR A 218 -2.16 2.96 16.47
N TYR A 219 -2.61 2.24 15.46
CA TYR A 219 -2.44 0.81 15.33
C TYR A 219 -1.69 0.51 14.04
N PHE A 220 -0.87 -0.53 14.10
CA PHE A 220 -0.04 -1.00 13.01
C PHE A 220 -0.30 -2.48 12.76
N ILE A 221 -0.32 -2.87 11.50
CA ILE A 221 -0.24 -4.26 11.02
C ILE A 221 0.86 -4.31 9.95
N GLY A 222 1.69 -5.36 9.97
CA GLY A 222 2.67 -5.62 8.91
C GLY A 222 2.98 -7.11 8.80
N SER A 223 3.80 -7.49 7.82
CA SER A 223 4.29 -8.86 7.64
C SER A 223 5.79 -8.96 7.87
N GLY A 224 6.31 -10.18 8.01
CA GLY A 224 7.75 -10.44 7.89
C GLY A 224 8.19 -10.53 6.42
N CYS A 225 9.49 -10.39 6.16
CA CYS A 225 10.08 -10.49 4.82
C CYS A 225 10.32 -11.95 4.40
N THR A 226 9.35 -12.55 3.70
CA THR A 226 9.44 -13.95 3.22
C THR A 226 9.11 -14.07 1.73
N ALA A 227 9.40 -13.02 0.96
CA ALA A 227 9.05 -12.91 -0.46
C ALA A 227 7.56 -13.22 -0.67
N TRP A 228 7.23 -14.20 -1.52
CA TRP A 228 5.85 -14.57 -1.81
C TRP A 228 5.19 -15.46 -0.75
N ASN A 229 5.95 -16.07 0.16
CA ASN A 229 5.37 -16.94 1.17
C ASN A 229 4.62 -16.09 2.20
N PRO A 230 3.34 -16.36 2.48
CA PRO A 230 2.63 -15.67 3.54
C PRO A 230 3.19 -16.08 4.90
N ASN A 231 3.09 -15.18 5.87
CA ASN A 231 3.61 -15.37 7.22
C ASN A 231 2.66 -14.79 8.27
N ALA A 232 3.00 -15.00 9.55
CA ALA A 232 2.23 -14.48 10.66
C ALA A 232 2.34 -12.95 10.69
N ALA A 233 1.20 -12.27 10.66
CA ALA A 233 1.15 -10.82 10.80
C ALA A 233 1.77 -10.38 12.14
N ARG A 234 2.28 -9.15 12.14
CA ARG A 234 2.71 -8.43 13.33
C ARG A 234 1.76 -7.29 13.57
N SER A 235 1.51 -6.97 14.82
CA SER A 235 0.72 -5.80 15.19
C SER A 235 1.34 -5.04 16.35
N ALA A 236 1.05 -3.74 16.42
CA ALA A 236 1.52 -2.86 17.47
C ALA A 236 0.55 -1.68 17.68
N VAL A 237 0.68 -1.02 18.83
CA VAL A 237 -0.10 0.16 19.20
C VAL A 237 0.81 1.27 19.76
N ALA A 238 0.48 2.53 19.47
CA ALA A 238 1.17 3.70 20.00
C ALA A 238 0.18 4.83 20.34
N SER A 239 0.58 5.73 21.24
CA SER A 239 -0.15 6.98 21.53
C SER A 239 0.27 8.14 20.60
N SER A 240 1.30 7.94 19.79
CA SER A 240 1.76 8.88 18.77
C SER A 240 2.21 8.11 17.52
N VAL A 241 2.01 8.70 16.34
CA VAL A 241 2.48 8.15 15.06
C VAL A 241 3.99 7.90 15.04
N TRP A 242 4.74 8.68 15.83
CA TRP A 242 6.19 8.61 15.98
C TRP A 242 6.66 7.43 16.86
N GLY A 243 5.73 6.76 17.55
CA GLY A 243 6.04 5.80 18.62
C GLY A 243 5.99 6.43 20.02
N ASP A 244 6.46 5.75 21.08
CA ASP A 244 7.02 4.40 21.10
C ASP A 244 5.95 3.32 20.85
N TRP A 245 6.17 2.47 19.84
CA TRP A 245 5.23 1.41 19.46
C TRP A 245 5.37 0.19 20.39
N THR A 246 4.27 -0.22 21.00
CA THR A 246 4.17 -1.44 21.81
C THR A 246 3.69 -2.59 20.92
N GLU A 247 4.52 -3.63 20.75
CA GLU A 247 4.14 -4.82 19.98
C GLU A 247 3.03 -5.62 20.69
N LEU A 248 2.02 -6.03 19.94
CA LEU A 248 0.87 -6.82 20.39
C LEU A 248 0.93 -8.28 19.90
N GLY A 249 1.93 -8.64 19.11
CA GLY A 249 2.08 -9.96 18.49
C GLY A 249 1.19 -10.15 17.26
N ASN A 250 0.86 -11.41 16.94
CA ASN A 250 0.00 -11.75 15.80
C ASN A 250 -1.47 -11.41 16.12
N PRO A 251 -2.15 -10.56 15.34
CA PRO A 251 -3.56 -10.22 15.58
C PRO A 251 -4.54 -11.30 15.08
N CYS A 252 -4.10 -12.22 14.20
CA CYS A 252 -5.00 -13.22 13.60
C CYS A 252 -5.44 -14.28 14.62
N ARG A 253 -6.70 -14.70 14.54
CA ARG A 253 -7.30 -15.76 15.35
C ARG A 253 -8.09 -16.70 14.44
N ASP A 254 -7.90 -18.01 14.60
CA ASP A 254 -8.66 -19.06 13.92
C ASP A 254 -9.15 -20.11 14.95
N SER A 255 -9.80 -21.17 14.49
CA SER A 255 -10.36 -22.21 15.36
C SER A 255 -9.34 -23.34 15.62
N GLY A 256 -8.05 -23.10 15.37
CA GLY A 256 -6.96 -24.07 15.54
C GLY A 256 -6.43 -24.67 14.25
N GLU A 257 -6.88 -24.23 13.07
CA GLU A 257 -6.42 -24.72 11.76
C GLU A 257 -5.02 -24.21 11.38
N GLY A 258 -4.51 -23.19 12.08
CA GLY A 258 -3.18 -22.62 11.86
C GLY A 258 -3.11 -21.62 10.70
N TYR A 259 -4.23 -21.22 10.11
CA TYR A 259 -4.32 -20.14 9.13
C TYR A 259 -3.84 -18.80 9.69
N CYS A 260 -3.93 -18.57 10.99
CA CYS A 260 -3.38 -17.39 11.65
C CYS A 260 -1.86 -17.25 11.45
N ASN A 261 -1.12 -18.35 11.25
CA ASN A 261 0.33 -18.34 11.02
C ASN A 261 0.74 -17.87 9.61
N THR A 262 -0.23 -17.72 8.72
CA THR A 262 -0.04 -17.22 7.35
C THR A 262 -0.95 -16.03 7.07
N THR A 263 -1.53 -15.41 8.10
CA THR A 263 -2.49 -14.32 7.96
C THR A 263 -3.61 -14.70 6.99
N PHE A 264 -4.14 -15.92 7.14
CA PHE A 264 -5.15 -16.53 6.25
C PHE A 264 -4.70 -16.63 4.78
N HIS A 265 -3.43 -16.97 4.57
CA HIS A 265 -2.75 -16.94 3.27
C HIS A 265 -2.87 -15.58 2.60
N SER A 266 -2.55 -14.51 3.32
CA SER A 266 -2.52 -13.16 2.77
C SER A 266 -1.38 -12.33 3.36
N GLN A 267 -1.13 -11.18 2.76
CA GLN A 267 -0.22 -10.16 3.25
C GLN A 267 -0.98 -8.84 3.36
N SER A 268 -0.70 -8.05 4.40
CA SER A 268 -1.38 -6.78 4.61
C SER A 268 -1.16 -5.81 3.44
N SER A 269 -2.16 -4.97 3.19
CA SER A 269 -2.01 -3.86 2.24
C SER A 269 -2.64 -2.57 2.76
N PHE A 270 -3.82 -2.68 3.40
CA PHE A 270 -4.52 -1.53 3.95
C PHE A 270 -5.51 -1.91 5.06
N VAL A 271 -5.96 -0.93 5.82
CA VAL A 271 -7.15 -1.05 6.69
C VAL A 271 -8.17 -0.02 6.27
N ILE A 272 -9.36 -0.47 5.91
CA ILE A 272 -10.48 0.38 5.51
C ILE A 272 -11.24 0.78 6.77
N ARG A 273 -11.28 2.09 7.07
CA ARG A 273 -12.13 2.66 8.12
C ARG A 273 -13.54 2.87 7.56
N VAL A 274 -14.54 2.36 8.26
CA VAL A 274 -15.97 2.54 7.97
C VAL A 274 -16.54 3.48 9.04
N PRO A 275 -16.77 4.77 8.72
CA PRO A 275 -17.01 5.82 9.72
C PRO A 275 -18.24 5.63 10.61
N ALA A 276 -19.27 4.93 10.14
CA ALA A 276 -20.44 4.55 10.92
C ALA A 276 -21.05 3.28 10.31
N PHE A 277 -21.33 2.28 11.12
CA PHE A 277 -21.94 1.01 10.71
C PHE A 277 -22.92 0.55 11.79
N ASN A 278 -24.07 -0.03 11.41
CA ASN A 278 -25.07 -0.58 12.33
C ASN A 278 -25.52 0.36 13.48
N ASN A 279 -25.73 1.65 13.21
CA ASN A 279 -26.12 2.65 14.22
C ASN A 279 -25.12 2.84 15.37
N SER A 280 -23.85 2.47 15.16
CA SER A 280 -22.74 2.79 16.05
C SER A 280 -22.14 4.15 15.70
N ASP A 281 -21.86 4.96 16.72
CA ASP A 281 -21.06 6.19 16.59
C ASP A 281 -19.55 5.90 16.45
N GLU A 282 -19.11 4.68 16.81
CA GLU A 282 -17.73 4.22 16.61
C GLU A 282 -17.51 3.63 15.22
N ALA A 283 -16.35 3.92 14.63
CA ALA A 283 -15.97 3.37 13.34
C ALA A 283 -15.61 1.88 13.41
N SER A 284 -16.00 1.16 12.35
CA SER A 284 -15.56 -0.23 12.11
C SER A 284 -14.34 -0.27 11.20
N PHE A 285 -13.53 -1.32 11.30
CA PHE A 285 -12.30 -1.46 10.54
C PHE A 285 -12.26 -2.79 9.80
N ILE A 286 -11.84 -2.78 8.54
CA ILE A 286 -11.70 -3.96 7.69
C ILE A 286 -10.23 -4.08 7.30
N TYR A 287 -9.59 -5.18 7.70
CA TYR A 287 -8.30 -5.60 7.15
C TYR A 287 -8.47 -5.90 5.66
N ALA A 288 -7.60 -5.36 4.83
CA ALA A 288 -7.51 -5.69 3.41
C ALA A 288 -6.08 -6.16 3.08
N GLY A 289 -5.99 -7.40 2.59
CA GLY A 289 -4.72 -7.99 2.17
C GLY A 289 -4.82 -8.79 0.88
N ASP A 290 -3.66 -9.05 0.29
CA ASP A 290 -3.50 -9.80 -0.95
C ASP A 290 -3.09 -11.25 -0.65
N ARG A 291 -3.79 -12.19 -1.29
CA ARG A 291 -3.38 -13.58 -1.43
C ARG A 291 -2.65 -13.70 -2.76
N TRP A 292 -1.34 -13.47 -2.71
CA TRP A 292 -0.48 -13.56 -3.87
C TRP A 292 -0.41 -14.98 -4.43
N LYS A 293 -0.39 -15.08 -5.77
CA LYS A 293 -0.12 -16.32 -6.49
C LYS A 293 1.15 -16.15 -7.33
N PRO A 294 2.33 -16.52 -6.81
CA PRO A 294 3.60 -16.20 -7.46
C PRO A 294 3.78 -16.83 -8.84
N ASP A 295 3.11 -17.92 -9.15
CA ASP A 295 3.17 -18.56 -10.48
C ASP A 295 2.14 -17.97 -11.46
N ASN A 296 1.20 -17.16 -10.97
CA ASN A 296 0.18 -16.51 -11.78
C ASN A 296 -0.36 -15.25 -11.07
N LEU A 297 0.41 -14.16 -11.11
CA LEU A 297 0.11 -12.95 -10.33
C LEU A 297 -1.21 -12.29 -10.70
N SER A 298 -1.64 -12.40 -11.96
CA SER A 298 -2.97 -11.92 -12.41
C SER A 298 -4.12 -12.68 -11.75
N ASP A 299 -3.85 -13.85 -11.19
CA ASP A 299 -4.81 -14.69 -10.48
C ASP A 299 -4.72 -14.56 -8.95
N SER A 300 -3.95 -13.59 -8.44
CA SER A 300 -3.92 -13.21 -7.03
C SER A 300 -5.31 -12.77 -6.55
N ARG A 301 -5.59 -12.95 -5.26
CA ARG A 301 -6.93 -12.74 -4.66
C ARG A 301 -6.88 -11.79 -3.49
N TYR A 302 -8.05 -11.43 -2.97
CA TYR A 302 -8.18 -10.51 -1.85
C TYR A 302 -8.75 -11.21 -0.61
N VAL A 303 -8.15 -10.94 0.54
CA VAL A 303 -8.62 -11.41 1.85
C VAL A 303 -9.02 -10.19 2.67
N TRP A 304 -10.32 -9.94 2.75
CA TRP A 304 -10.87 -8.86 3.58
C TRP A 304 -11.59 -9.44 4.79
N LEU A 305 -11.28 -8.93 5.97
CA LEU A 305 -11.77 -9.44 7.25
C LEU A 305 -12.05 -8.28 8.22
N PRO A 306 -13.11 -8.36 9.04
CA PRO A 306 -13.35 -7.37 10.07
C PRO A 306 -12.25 -7.44 11.15
N ILE A 307 -11.88 -6.30 11.71
CA ILE A 307 -10.99 -6.19 12.88
C ILE A 307 -11.85 -5.95 14.13
N THR A 308 -11.59 -6.71 15.19
CA THR A 308 -12.23 -6.56 16.50
C THR A 308 -11.20 -6.18 17.57
N PHE A 309 -11.62 -5.47 18.62
CA PHE A 309 -10.75 -4.91 19.66
C PHE A 309 -11.21 -5.27 21.06
#